data_AF-A0A9K3JEJ8-F1
#
_entry.id   AF-A0A9K3JEJ8-F1
#
_cell.length_a   1.000
_cell.length_b   1.000
_cell.length_c   1.000
_cell.angle_alpha   90.00
_cell.angle_beta   90.00
_cell.angle_gamma   90.00
#
_symmetry.space_group_name_H-M   'P 1'
#
loop_
_entity.id
_entity.type
_entity.pdbx_description
1 polymer ?
#
loop_
_entity_poly.entity_id
_entity_poly.type
_entity_poly.pdbx_seq_one_letter_code
_entity_poly.pdbx_strand_id
1 'polypeptide(L)' 'MVQRIRLWMMICCCQVMVIAAVTDPNDLVVLNALKYGWENLPHDWKGSDPCGSNWEGINRTDSHITTL' A
#
# COMPACT_ATOMS: atom_id res chain seq x y z
N MET A 1 12.48 -11.72 24.59
CA MET A 1 12.78 -11.31 23.20
C MET A 1 11.69 -11.76 22.22
N VAL A 2 11.26 -13.03 22.26
CA VAL A 2 10.22 -13.61 21.36
C VAL A 2 8.83 -12.98 21.49
N GLN A 3 8.38 -12.62 22.70
CA GLN A 3 7.05 -12.04 22.94
C GLN A 3 6.84 -10.70 22.24
N ARG A 4 7.88 -9.84 22.23
CA ARG A 4 7.84 -8.55 21.55
C ARG A 4 7.72 -8.73 20.04
N ILE A 5 8.51 -9.65 19.48
CA ILE A 5 8.48 -9.97 18.03
C ILE A 5 7.11 -10.47 17.62
N ARG A 6 6.46 -11.34 18.43
CA ARG A 6 5.09 -11.80 18.18
C ARG A 6 4.08 -10.66 18.17
N LEU A 7 4.18 -9.72 19.12
CA LEU A 7 3.34 -8.52 19.16
C LEU A 7 3.53 -7.64 17.90
N TRP A 8 4.78 -7.38 17.51
CA TRP A 8 5.07 -6.63 16.29
C TRP A 8 4.52 -7.32 15.04
N MET A 9 4.67 -8.64 14.94
CA MET A 9 4.15 -9.41 13.81
C MET A 9 2.62 -9.33 13.72
N MET A 10 1.92 -9.46 14.85
CA MET A 10 0.45 -9.32 14.90
C MET A 10 0.01 -7.91 14.46
N ILE A 11 0.68 -6.87 14.96
CA ILE A 11 0.39 -5.47 14.59
C ILE A 11 0.60 -5.26 13.09
N CYS A 12 1.71 -5.72 12.52
CA CYS A 12 1.98 -5.63 11.09
C CYS A 12 0.93 -6.37 10.25
N CYS A 13 0.54 -7.60 10.65
CA CYS A 13 -0.50 -8.35 9.95
C CYS A 13 -1.86 -7.61 9.98
N CYS A 14 -2.24 -7.04 11.13
CA CYS A 14 -3.47 -6.24 11.24
C CYS A 14 -3.43 -5.01 10.34
N GLN A 15 -2.31 -4.29 10.28
CA GLN A 15 -2.15 -3.14 9.40
C GLN A 15 -2.29 -3.52 7.92
N VAL A 16 -1.65 -4.62 7.50
CA VAL A 16 -1.76 -5.12 6.12
C VAL A 16 -3.20 -5.50 5.78
N MET A 17 -3.93 -6.17 6.69
CA MET A 17 -5.33 -6.52 6.48
C MET A 17 -6.24 -5.29 6.38
N VAL A 18 -6.03 -4.28 7.22
CA VAL A 18 -6.81 -3.03 7.17
C VAL A 18 -6.57 -2.29 5.86
N ILE A 19 -5.33 -2.20 5.38
CA ILE A 19 -5.02 -1.57 4.10
C ILE A 19 -5.69 -2.34 2.96
N ALA A 20 -5.54 -3.66 2.92
CA ALA A 20 -6.16 -4.51 1.89
C ALA A 20 -7.70 -4.45 1.88
N ALA A 21 -8.34 -4.21 3.03
CA ALA A 21 -9.80 -4.08 3.12
C ALA A 21 -10.31 -2.70 2.66
N VAL A 22 -9.49 -1.66 2.74
CA VAL A 22 -9.87 -0.28 2.40
C VAL A 22 -9.44 0.10 0.97
N THR A 23 -8.42 -0.57 0.41
CA THR A 23 -8.05 -0.40 -0.99
C THR A 23 -9.07 -1.08 -1.90
N ASP A 24 -9.68 -0.32 -2.81
CA ASP A 24 -10.55 -0.90 -3.83
C ASP A 24 -9.75 -1.89 -4.72
N PRO A 25 -10.24 -3.12 -4.95
CA PRO A 25 -9.54 -4.12 -5.77
C PRO A 25 -9.24 -3.64 -7.19
N ASN A 26 -10.10 -2.79 -7.75
CA ASN A 26 -9.91 -2.20 -9.07
C ASN A 26 -8.75 -1.20 -9.07
N ASP A 27 -8.63 -0.39 -8.01
CA ASP A 27 -7.51 0.55 -7.85
C ASP A 27 -6.17 -0.22 -7.73
N LEU A 28 -6.17 -1.38 -7.08
CA LEU A 28 -4.98 -2.25 -7.01
C LEU A 28 -4.58 -2.80 -8.40
N VAL A 29 -5.56 -3.20 -9.22
CA VAL A 29 -5.29 -3.70 -10.58
C VAL A 29 -4.73 -2.60 -11.47
N VAL A 30 -5.33 -1.40 -11.42
CA VAL A 30 -4.85 -0.23 -12.18
C VAL A 30 -3.44 0.14 -11.75
N LEU A 31 -3.15 0.13 -10.45
CA LEU A 31 -1.84 0.47 -9.92
C LEU A 31 -0.75 -0.54 -10.29
N ASN A 32 -1.09 -1.84 -10.32
CA ASN A 32 -0.19 -2.88 -10.80
C ASN A 32 0.08 -2.77 -12.31
N ALA A 33 -0.94 -2.42 -13.10
CA ALA A 33 -0.76 -2.16 -14.53
C ALA A 33 0.14 -0.93 -14.76
N LEU A 34 -0.06 0.13 -13.98
CA LEU A 34 0.77 1.34 -14.02
C LEU A 34 2.23 1.00 -13.66
N LYS A 35 2.46 0.21 -12.62
CA LYS A 35 3.82 -0.25 -12.25
C LYS A 35 4.55 -0.97 -13.36
N TYR A 36 3.84 -1.79 -14.14
CA TYR A 36 4.43 -2.54 -15.24
C TYR A 36 4.74 -1.66 -16.45
N GLY A 37 3.89 -0.68 -16.73
CA GLY A 37 4.01 0.19 -17.91
C GLY A 37 4.83 1.47 -17.70
N TRP A 38 5.20 1.81 -16.46
CA TRP A 38 5.82 3.10 -16.15
C TRP A 38 7.35 2.99 -16.06
N GLU A 39 8.06 3.52 -17.07
CA GLU A 39 9.53 3.44 -17.17
C GLU A 39 10.30 4.17 -16.04
N ASN A 40 9.72 5.24 -15.47
CA ASN A 40 10.34 6.05 -14.42
C ASN A 40 9.49 6.03 -13.14
N LEU A 41 9.23 4.81 -12.64
CA LEU A 41 8.50 4.64 -11.39
C LEU A 41 9.23 5.36 -10.24
N PRO A 42 8.52 6.12 -9.38
CA PRO A 42 9.15 6.74 -8.22
C PRO A 42 9.86 5.69 -7.36
N HIS A 43 11.04 6.04 -6.84
CA HIS A 43 11.86 5.10 -6.08
C HIS A 43 11.13 4.55 -4.85
N ASP A 44 10.23 5.36 -4.30
CA ASP A 44 9.47 5.07 -3.10
C ASP A 44 8.30 4.12 -3.35
N TRP A 45 7.95 3.82 -4.61
CA TRP A 45 6.91 2.86 -4.99
C TRP A 45 7.34 1.38 -4.85
N LYS A 46 8.16 1.09 -3.84
CA LYS A 46 8.68 -0.24 -3.54
C LYS A 46 7.84 -0.95 -2.48
N GLY A 47 7.79 -2.27 -2.58
CA GLY A 47 7.05 -3.11 -1.65
C GLY A 47 5.53 -2.97 -1.80
N SER A 48 4.83 -3.10 -0.67
CA SER A 48 3.37 -3.10 -0.60
C SER A 48 2.87 -1.76 -0.07
N ASP A 49 2.38 -0.85 -0.93
CA ASP A 49 1.65 0.30 -0.38
C ASP A 49 0.57 0.93 -1.27
N PRO A 50 -0.69 0.52 -1.06
CA PRO A 50 -1.88 1.30 -1.42
C PRO A 50 -2.49 2.04 -0.19
N CYS A 51 -1.64 2.90 0.36
CA CYS A 51 -1.87 4.03 1.28
C CYS A 51 -1.88 3.77 2.80
N GLY A 52 -0.86 3.09 3.31
CA GLY A 52 -0.15 3.48 4.55
C GLY A 52 1.00 4.49 4.33
N SER A 53 1.06 5.05 3.11
CA SER A 53 1.66 6.30 2.60
C SER A 53 3.16 6.54 2.76
N ASN A 54 3.99 5.60 2.31
CA ASN A 54 5.35 5.93 1.86
C ASN A 54 5.47 6.07 0.34
N TRP A 55 4.41 5.83 -0.45
CA TRP A 55 4.42 6.10 -1.89
C TRP A 55 4.12 7.57 -2.17
N GLU A 56 5.11 8.29 -2.71
CA GLU A 56 4.94 9.67 -3.14
C GLU A 56 3.93 9.77 -4.30
N GLY A 57 3.01 10.73 -4.23
CA GLY A 57 2.03 10.99 -5.28
C GLY A 57 0.78 10.09 -5.26
N ILE A 58 0.64 9.18 -4.28
CA ILE A 58 -0.56 8.36 -4.11
C ILE A 58 -1.18 8.64 -2.75
N ASN A 59 -2.39 9.19 -2.77
CA ASN A 59 -3.19 9.40 -1.57
C ASN A 59 -4.52 8.65 -1.65
N ARG A 60 -5.03 8.26 -0.48
CA ARG A 60 -6.38 7.70 -0.35
C ARG A 60 -7.35 8.85 -0.07
N THR A 61 -8.40 8.98 -0.86
CA THR A 61 -9.55 9.84 -0.54
C THR A 61 -10.81 8.97 -0.52
N ASP A 62 -11.43 8.84 0.65
CA ASP A 62 -12.73 8.19 0.84
C ASP A 62 -12.91 6.85 0.09
N SER A 63 -11.89 5.97 0.17
CA SER A 63 -11.76 4.64 -0.49
C SER A 63 -11.23 4.60 -1.93
N HIS A 64 -11.07 5.74 -2.59
CA HIS A 64 -10.45 5.83 -3.91
C HIS A 64 -9.00 6.30 -3.84
N ILE A 65 -8.14 5.71 -4.67
CA ILE A 65 -6.78 6.21 -4.90
C ILE A 65 -6.86 7.43 -5.83
N THR A 66 -6.37 8.57 -5.35
CA THR A 66 -6.21 9.78 -6.15
C THR A 66 -4.73 10.13 -6.26
N THR A 67 -4.29 10.42 -7.49
CA THR A 67 -2.98 11.01 -7.78
C THR A 67 -3.04 12.53 -7.62
N LEU A 68 -2.01 13.13 -7.02
CA LEU A 68 -1.79 14.59 -6.97
C LEU A 68 -0.79 15.02 -8.04
#